data_AF-X1UNW1-F1
#
_entry.id   AF-X1UNW1-F1
#
_cell.length_a   1.000
_cell.length_b   1.000
_cell.length_c   1.000
_cell.angle_alpha   90.00
_cell.angle_beta   90.00
_cell.angle_gamma   90.00
#
_symmetry.space_group_name_H-M   'P 1'
#
loop_
_entity.id
_entity.type
_entity.pdbx_description
1 polymer ?
#
loop_
_entity_poly.entity_id
_entity_poly.type
_entity_poly.pdbx_seq_one_letter_code
_entity_poly.pdbx_strand_id
1 'polypeptide(L)'
;ALLIGAIMIAILGISPLVAYQALLKGAFGSMNAMADTVVKATPLLFVGLGICIAFRAGVLNIGGEGQLVAGALSATIVCLNFPNLPGWVLIIIALLVGLLSGAIWAGIAGFLKAYFNVNEILSTIMLNYIAAYGMNYLLGGPIMDPLQIKLGSFIPQTARLTQAVDLPRLIPTRLHFGTIVAVVFAILVYIFLWRTTIGFRIRMIGQNIQASRASGINVQKYMVLAFILSGALVGLGGAIEVLGVHHRI
;
A
#
# COMPACT_ATOMS: atom_id res chain seq x y z
N ALA A 1 5.76 -15.11 20.94
CA ALA A 1 5.17 -15.50 19.64
C ALA A 1 5.63 -16.88 19.18
N LEU A 2 6.92 -17.10 18.86
CA LEU A 2 7.42 -18.40 18.35
C LEU A 2 7.21 -19.58 19.31
N LEU A 3 7.30 -19.37 20.63
CA LEU A 3 6.99 -20.44 21.60
C LEU A 3 5.51 -20.85 21.55
N ILE A 4 4.60 -19.87 21.47
CA ILE A 4 3.16 -20.12 21.39
C ILE A 4 2.81 -20.81 20.07
N GLY A 5 3.39 -20.37 18.95
CA GLY A 5 3.24 -21.03 17.66
C GLY A 5 3.75 -22.47 17.66
N ALA A 6 4.87 -22.73 18.36
CA ALA A 6 5.43 -24.08 18.46
C ALA A 6 4.50 -25.02 19.22
N ILE A 7 3.88 -24.53 20.30
CA ILE A 7 2.89 -25.29 21.07
C ILE A 7 1.68 -25.63 20.19
N MET A 8 1.18 -24.68 19.40
CA MET A 8 0.06 -24.95 18.48
C MET A 8 0.42 -25.98 17.41
N ILE A 9 1.62 -25.90 16.82
CA ILE A 9 2.08 -26.86 15.80
C ILE A 9 2.23 -28.26 16.41
N ALA A 10 2.71 -28.34 17.65
CA ALA A 10 2.81 -29.60 18.38
C ALA A 10 1.42 -30.22 18.67
N ILE A 11 0.41 -29.40 19.02
CA ILE A 11 -0.98 -29.86 19.21
C ILE A 11 -1.55 -30.44 17.90
N LEU A 12 -1.15 -29.91 16.75
CA LEU A 12 -1.53 -30.43 15.43
C LEU A 12 -0.78 -31.71 15.02
N GLY A 13 0.08 -32.26 15.89
CA GLY A 13 0.85 -33.49 15.63
C GLY A 13 2.04 -33.32 14.70
N ILE A 14 2.41 -32.07 14.36
CA ILE A 14 3.56 -31.75 13.50
C ILE A 14 4.74 -31.35 14.39
N SER A 15 5.95 -31.76 14.04
CA SER A 15 7.14 -31.33 14.79
C SER A 15 7.41 -29.82 14.56
N PRO A 16 7.43 -28.99 15.62
CA PRO A 16 7.65 -27.54 15.47
C PRO A 16 9.00 -27.19 14.85
N LEU A 17 10.01 -28.04 15.09
CA LEU A 17 11.35 -27.86 14.55
C LEU A 17 11.35 -27.97 13.02
N VAL A 18 10.65 -28.95 12.44
CA VAL A 18 10.54 -29.10 10.99
C VAL A 18 9.76 -27.94 10.39
N ALA A 19 8.69 -27.50 11.04
CA ALA A 19 7.91 -26.35 10.58
C ALA A 19 8.76 -25.06 10.55
N TYR A 20 9.57 -24.80 11.57
CA TYR A 20 10.46 -23.64 11.59
C TYR A 20 11.65 -23.74 10.65
N GLN A 21 12.22 -24.93 10.46
CA GLN A 21 13.22 -25.14 9.41
C GLN A 21 12.63 -24.90 8.01
N ALA A 22 11.40 -25.37 7.75
CA ALA A 22 10.70 -25.11 6.50
C ALA A 22 10.42 -23.62 6.29
N LEU A 23 10.05 -22.88 7.35
CA LEU A 23 9.86 -21.44 7.30
C LEU A 23 11.17 -20.72 6.93
N LEU A 24 12.28 -21.05 7.59
CA LEU A 24 13.58 -20.44 7.30
C LEU A 24 14.07 -20.79 5.88
N LYS A 25 13.90 -22.05 5.45
CA LYS A 25 14.26 -22.50 4.10
C LYS A 25 13.36 -21.87 3.03
N GLY A 26 12.08 -21.67 3.33
CA GLY A 26 11.14 -20.98 2.44
C GLY A 26 11.42 -19.48 2.30
N ALA A 27 11.98 -18.84 3.32
CA ALA A 27 12.34 -17.42 3.29
C ALA A 27 13.75 -17.15 2.72
N PHE A 28 14.74 -17.97 3.09
CA PHE A 28 16.16 -17.70 2.79
C PHE A 28 16.90 -18.86 2.11
N GLY A 29 16.24 -20.00 1.87
CA GLY A 29 16.91 -21.22 1.40
C GLY A 29 17.35 -21.21 -0.06
N SER A 30 16.95 -20.21 -0.85
CA SER A 30 17.42 -20.02 -2.23
C SER A 30 17.36 -18.55 -2.64
N MET A 31 18.05 -18.18 -3.72
CA MET A 31 17.97 -16.83 -4.29
C MET A 31 16.53 -16.44 -4.67
N ASN A 32 15.74 -17.39 -5.17
CA ASN A 32 14.32 -17.16 -5.50
C ASN A 32 13.45 -16.98 -4.26
N ALA A 33 13.68 -17.77 -3.21
CA ALA A 33 12.99 -17.61 -1.92
C ALA A 33 13.25 -16.23 -1.29
N MET A 34 14.50 -15.78 -1.34
CA MET A 34 14.88 -14.46 -0.87
C MET A 34 14.23 -13.36 -1.73
N ALA A 35 14.22 -13.51 -3.05
CA ALA A 35 13.55 -12.58 -3.95
C ALA A 35 12.04 -12.52 -3.69
N ASP A 36 11.36 -13.65 -3.50
CA ASP A 36 9.94 -13.70 -3.18
C ASP A 36 9.63 -13.05 -1.82
N THR A 37 10.53 -13.21 -0.84
CA THR A 37 10.42 -12.53 0.45
C THR A 37 10.51 -11.01 0.28
N VAL A 38 11.44 -10.52 -0.55
CA VAL A 38 11.60 -9.10 -0.86
C VAL A 38 10.42 -8.54 -1.66
N VAL A 39 9.87 -9.29 -2.60
CA VAL A 39 8.66 -8.93 -3.35
C VAL A 39 7.50 -8.73 -2.38
N LYS A 40 7.24 -9.70 -1.48
CA LYS A 40 6.20 -9.58 -0.45
C LYS A 40 6.45 -8.45 0.55
N ALA A 41 7.71 -8.09 0.80
CA ALA A 41 8.06 -6.97 1.66
C ALA A 41 7.86 -5.60 0.99
N THR A 42 7.76 -5.55 -0.34
CA THR A 42 7.73 -4.29 -1.10
C THR A 42 6.50 -3.42 -0.77
N PRO A 43 5.26 -3.93 -0.79
CA PRO A 43 4.09 -3.13 -0.38
C PRO A 43 4.13 -2.76 1.10
N LEU A 44 4.64 -3.66 1.95
CA LEU A 44 4.79 -3.40 3.39
C LEU A 44 5.77 -2.26 3.67
N LEU A 45 6.80 -2.12 2.85
CA LEU A 45 7.73 -1.00 2.92
C LEU A 45 7.00 0.32 2.63
N PHE A 46 6.20 0.39 1.56
CA PHE A 46 5.41 1.58 1.25
C PHE A 46 4.41 1.93 2.35
N VAL A 47 3.73 0.93 2.91
CA VAL A 47 2.85 1.09 4.07
C VAL A 47 3.65 1.66 5.25
N GLY A 48 4.79 1.08 5.58
CA GLY A 48 5.66 1.54 6.66
C GLY A 48 6.16 2.98 6.47
N LEU A 49 6.54 3.35 5.24
CA LEU A 49 6.94 4.72 4.90
C LEU A 49 5.80 5.72 5.08
N GLY A 50 4.61 5.38 4.58
CA GLY A 50 3.43 6.21 4.75
C GLY A 50 3.07 6.39 6.22
N ILE A 51 3.07 5.29 6.99
CA ILE A 51 2.81 5.31 8.42
C ILE A 51 3.85 6.17 9.16
N CYS A 52 5.13 6.06 8.82
CA CYS A 52 6.20 6.87 9.41
C CYS A 52 5.93 8.39 9.27
N ILE A 53 5.46 8.86 8.09
CA ILE A 53 5.11 10.27 7.88
C ILE A 53 3.96 10.70 8.80
N ALA A 54 2.89 9.91 8.87
CA ALA A 54 1.73 10.19 9.72
C ALA A 54 2.14 10.27 11.21
N PHE A 55 2.90 9.29 11.69
CA PHE A 55 3.41 9.26 13.06
C PHE A 55 4.28 10.48 13.39
N ARG A 56 5.09 10.95 12.44
CA ARG A 56 5.90 12.17 12.63
C ARG A 56 5.06 13.43 12.77
N ALA A 57 3.82 13.44 12.27
CA ALA A 57 2.86 14.52 12.49
C ALA A 57 2.05 14.39 13.80
N GLY A 58 2.28 13.33 14.58
CA GLY A 58 1.56 13.06 15.83
C GLY A 58 0.17 12.44 15.61
N VAL A 59 -0.09 11.86 14.44
CA VAL A 59 -1.36 11.18 14.11
C VAL A 59 -1.12 9.74 13.71
N LEU A 60 -2.13 8.89 13.92
CA LEU A 60 -2.09 7.47 13.60
C LEU A 60 -2.88 7.19 12.32
N ASN A 61 -2.22 6.63 11.31
CA ASN A 61 -2.87 6.13 10.11
C ASN A 61 -2.90 4.59 10.15
N ILE A 62 -4.04 4.01 10.50
CA ILE A 62 -4.29 2.55 10.49
C ILE A 62 -5.02 2.14 9.19
N GLY A 63 -5.26 3.10 8.29
CA GLY A 63 -6.02 2.95 7.05
C GLY A 63 -5.21 2.39 5.88
N GLY A 64 -4.04 1.79 6.15
CA GLY A 64 -3.11 1.38 5.11
C GLY A 64 -3.71 0.34 4.17
N GLU A 65 -4.49 -0.60 4.69
CA GLU A 65 -5.17 -1.62 3.89
C GLU A 65 -6.12 -0.99 2.86
N GLY A 66 -6.99 -0.07 3.28
CA GLY A 66 -7.93 0.61 2.39
C GLY A 66 -7.25 1.52 1.38
N GLN A 67 -6.16 2.19 1.76
CA GLN A 67 -5.35 3.01 0.85
C GLN A 67 -4.65 2.15 -0.22
N LEU A 68 -4.17 0.96 0.18
CA LEU A 68 -3.57 0.00 -0.74
C LEU A 68 -4.61 -0.53 -1.72
N VAL A 69 -5.80 -0.91 -1.22
CA VAL A 69 -6.94 -1.34 -2.05
C VAL A 69 -7.38 -0.25 -3.03
N ALA A 70 -7.52 1.00 -2.58
CA ALA A 70 -7.89 2.12 -3.44
C ALA A 70 -6.84 2.37 -4.55
N GLY A 71 -5.55 2.33 -4.19
CA GLY A 71 -4.45 2.45 -5.15
C GLY A 71 -4.41 1.31 -6.16
N ALA A 72 -4.56 0.06 -5.71
CA ALA A 72 -4.63 -1.12 -6.55
C ALA A 72 -5.81 -1.05 -7.53
N LEU A 73 -7.02 -0.79 -7.03
CA LEU A 73 -8.23 -0.73 -7.84
C LEU A 73 -8.18 0.34 -8.91
N SER A 74 -7.77 1.56 -8.53
CA SER A 74 -7.72 2.68 -9.47
C SER A 74 -6.67 2.44 -10.56
N ALA A 75 -5.51 1.86 -10.23
CA ALA A 75 -4.52 1.43 -11.21
C ALA A 75 -5.08 0.36 -12.16
N THR A 76 -5.76 -0.66 -11.64
CA THR A 76 -6.41 -1.71 -12.44
C THR A 76 -7.46 -1.15 -13.38
N ILE A 77 -8.33 -0.27 -12.90
CA ILE A 77 -9.40 0.35 -13.71
C ILE A 77 -8.78 1.12 -14.89
N VAL A 78 -7.73 1.90 -14.67
CA VAL A 78 -7.04 2.62 -15.75
C VAL A 78 -6.46 1.65 -16.77
N CYS A 79 -5.79 0.60 -16.32
CA CYS A 79 -5.18 -0.38 -17.22
C CYS A 79 -6.21 -1.15 -18.05
N LEU A 80 -7.37 -1.45 -17.48
CA LEU A 80 -8.48 -2.11 -18.19
C LEU A 80 -9.17 -1.20 -19.20
N ASN A 81 -9.28 0.10 -18.93
CA ASN A 81 -9.95 1.05 -19.83
C ASN A 81 -9.05 1.52 -20.98
N PHE A 82 -7.72 1.48 -20.82
CA PHE A 82 -6.76 1.95 -21.83
C PHE A 82 -5.74 0.88 -22.25
N PRO A 83 -6.17 -0.33 -22.66
CA PRO A 83 -5.26 -1.46 -22.90
C PRO A 83 -4.31 -1.25 -24.08
N ASN A 84 -4.65 -0.33 -25.00
CA ASN A 84 -3.90 -0.07 -26.24
C ASN A 84 -2.81 1.00 -26.10
N LEU A 85 -2.68 1.64 -24.93
CA LEU A 85 -1.61 2.61 -24.70
C LEU A 85 -0.23 1.91 -24.65
N PRO A 86 0.86 2.62 -25.00
CA PRO A 86 2.21 2.09 -24.82
C PRO A 86 2.44 1.68 -23.36
N GLY A 87 2.96 0.48 -23.14
CA GLY A 87 3.09 -0.12 -21.80
C GLY A 87 3.75 0.78 -20.76
N TRP A 88 4.87 1.43 -21.10
CA TRP A 88 5.58 2.36 -20.21
C TRP A 88 4.74 3.57 -19.81
N VAL A 89 3.96 4.13 -20.75
CA VAL A 89 3.07 5.26 -20.48
C VAL A 89 1.95 4.82 -19.54
N LEU A 90 1.37 3.65 -19.80
CA LEU A 90 0.29 3.11 -18.97
C LEU A 90 0.77 2.78 -17.55
N ILE A 91 1.99 2.24 -17.38
CA ILE A 91 2.60 2.02 -16.06
C ILE A 91 2.72 3.34 -15.30
N ILE A 92 3.25 4.39 -15.92
CA ILE A 92 3.41 5.70 -15.25
C ILE A 92 2.06 6.26 -14.84
N ILE A 93 1.06 6.22 -15.73
CA ILE A 93 -0.29 6.71 -15.43
C ILE A 93 -0.91 5.88 -14.29
N ALA A 94 -0.80 4.56 -14.33
CA ALA A 94 -1.34 3.67 -13.31
C ALA A 94 -0.71 3.92 -11.93
N LEU A 95 0.62 4.12 -11.87
CA LEU A 95 1.33 4.47 -10.64
C LEU A 95 0.91 5.84 -10.10
N LEU A 96 0.75 6.85 -10.98
CA LEU A 96 0.28 8.18 -10.59
C LEU A 96 -1.16 8.16 -10.09
N VAL A 97 -2.04 7.43 -10.77
CA VAL A 97 -3.44 7.30 -10.36
C VAL A 97 -3.55 6.53 -9.04
N GLY A 98 -2.78 5.45 -8.86
CA GLY A 98 -2.73 4.73 -7.59
C GLY A 98 -2.23 5.59 -6.43
N LEU A 99 -1.19 6.40 -6.68
CA LEU A 99 -0.69 7.39 -5.73
C LEU A 99 -1.76 8.42 -5.37
N LEU A 100 -2.43 9.02 -6.37
CA LEU A 100 -3.47 10.03 -6.15
C LEU A 100 -4.69 9.44 -5.42
N SER A 101 -5.12 8.23 -5.79
CA SER A 101 -6.23 7.54 -5.15
C SER A 101 -5.96 7.28 -3.68
N GLY A 102 -4.80 6.73 -3.34
CA GLY A 102 -4.40 6.53 -1.95
C GLY A 102 -4.29 7.86 -1.18
N ALA A 103 -3.77 8.91 -1.83
CA ALA A 103 -3.66 10.25 -1.24
C ALA A 103 -5.04 10.86 -0.90
N ILE A 104 -6.00 10.72 -1.81
CA ILE A 104 -7.39 11.15 -1.60
C ILE A 104 -8.01 10.32 -0.47
N TRP A 105 -7.84 9.00 -0.50
CA TRP A 105 -8.44 8.10 0.49
C TRP A 105 -7.99 8.41 1.92
N ALA A 106 -6.69 8.57 2.13
CA ALA A 106 -6.14 8.99 3.42
C ALA A 106 -6.48 10.44 3.76
N GLY A 107 -6.52 11.31 2.74
CA GLY A 107 -6.87 12.71 2.87
C GLY A 107 -8.25 12.93 3.49
N ILE A 108 -9.22 12.04 3.24
CA ILE A 108 -10.55 12.06 3.89
C ILE A 108 -10.39 11.94 5.41
N ALA A 109 -9.70 10.92 5.91
CA ALA A 109 -9.45 10.75 7.34
C ALA A 109 -8.65 11.93 7.93
N GLY A 110 -7.63 12.40 7.19
CA GLY A 110 -6.83 13.54 7.60
C GLY A 110 -7.65 14.82 7.74
N PHE A 111 -8.57 15.08 6.81
CA PHE A 111 -9.48 16.21 6.84
C PHE A 111 -10.44 16.13 8.03
N LEU A 112 -11.05 14.96 8.25
CA LEU A 112 -11.93 14.71 9.40
C LEU A 112 -11.21 14.92 10.73
N LYS A 113 -9.97 14.42 10.84
CA LYS A 113 -9.13 14.62 12.03
C LYS A 113 -8.77 16.10 12.22
N ALA A 114 -8.28 16.77 11.19
CA ALA A 114 -7.72 18.11 11.30
C ALA A 114 -8.77 19.19 11.57
N TYR A 115 -9.96 19.08 10.97
CA TYR A 115 -11.00 20.12 11.05
C TYR A 115 -12.12 19.78 12.03
N PHE A 116 -12.47 18.49 12.16
CA PHE A 116 -13.58 18.05 13.01
C PHE A 116 -13.13 17.30 14.26
N ASN A 117 -11.81 17.14 14.45
CA ASN A 117 -11.22 16.41 15.57
C ASN A 117 -11.78 14.99 15.74
N VAL A 118 -12.19 14.36 14.63
CA VAL A 118 -12.64 12.97 14.61
C VAL A 118 -11.48 12.06 14.97
N ASN A 119 -11.77 10.96 15.68
CA ASN A 119 -10.77 9.96 15.98
C ASN A 119 -10.21 9.34 14.69
N GLU A 120 -8.90 9.52 14.48
CA GLU A 120 -8.16 9.05 13.32
C GLU A 120 -8.10 7.53 13.23
N ILE A 121 -8.10 6.81 14.36
CA ILE A 121 -8.12 5.35 14.39
C ILE A 121 -9.45 4.85 13.83
N LEU A 122 -10.56 5.38 14.35
CA LEU A 122 -11.89 4.93 13.95
C LEU A 122 -12.17 5.30 12.49
N SER A 123 -11.90 6.54 12.09
CA SER A 123 -12.13 6.98 10.70
C SER A 123 -11.31 6.17 9.68
N THR A 124 -10.04 5.89 9.97
CA THR A 124 -9.20 5.10 9.06
C THR A 124 -9.61 3.63 8.97
N ILE A 125 -10.02 3.01 10.09
CA ILE A 125 -10.55 1.64 10.08
C ILE A 125 -11.87 1.56 9.30
N MET A 126 -12.78 2.51 9.49
CA MET A 126 -14.05 2.56 8.74
C MET A 126 -13.80 2.71 7.23
N LEU A 127 -12.82 3.52 6.84
CA LEU A 127 -12.43 3.68 5.43
C LEU A 127 -11.78 2.42 4.83
N ASN A 128 -11.14 1.56 5.63
CA ASN A 128 -10.69 0.24 5.16
C ASN A 128 -11.87 -0.64 4.76
N TYR A 129 -12.90 -0.71 5.61
CA TYR A 129 -14.10 -1.48 5.30
C TYR A 129 -14.81 -0.94 4.05
N ILE A 130 -14.94 0.38 3.92
CA ILE A 130 -15.53 1.00 2.71
C ILE A 130 -14.72 0.62 1.46
N ALA A 131 -13.39 0.66 1.52
CA ALA A 131 -12.54 0.25 0.40
C ALA A 131 -12.71 -1.24 0.07
N ALA A 132 -12.71 -2.11 1.08
CA ALA A 132 -12.86 -3.55 0.88
C ALA A 132 -14.24 -3.91 0.33
N TYR A 133 -15.32 -3.33 0.85
CA TYR A 133 -16.67 -3.58 0.31
C TYR A 133 -16.86 -2.94 -1.07
N GLY A 134 -16.30 -1.76 -1.30
CA GLY A 134 -16.27 -1.14 -2.62
C GLY A 134 -15.54 -2.01 -3.65
N MET A 135 -14.40 -2.59 -3.27
CA MET A 135 -13.67 -3.56 -4.08
C MET A 135 -14.55 -4.76 -4.45
N ASN A 136 -15.14 -5.42 -3.45
CA ASN A 136 -16.00 -6.58 -3.66
C ASN A 136 -17.19 -6.27 -4.58
N TYR A 137 -17.84 -5.11 -4.38
CA TYR A 137 -18.93 -4.67 -5.25
C TYR A 137 -18.48 -4.48 -6.69
N LEU A 138 -17.33 -3.85 -6.90
CA LEU A 138 -16.77 -3.63 -8.24
C LEU A 138 -16.41 -4.95 -8.92
N LEU A 139 -15.72 -5.85 -8.21
CA LEU A 139 -15.30 -7.17 -8.70
C LEU A 139 -16.48 -8.12 -8.97
N GLY A 140 -17.58 -7.98 -8.24
CA GLY A 140 -18.82 -8.72 -8.48
C GLY A 140 -19.74 -8.08 -9.52
N GLY A 141 -19.36 -6.92 -10.08
CA GLY A 141 -20.21 -6.15 -10.97
C GLY A 141 -19.42 -5.50 -12.12
N PRO A 142 -19.24 -4.17 -12.15
CA PRO A 142 -18.77 -3.44 -13.34
C PRO A 142 -17.41 -3.86 -13.92
N ILE A 143 -16.49 -4.33 -13.08
CA ILE A 143 -15.11 -4.68 -13.51
C ILE A 143 -14.84 -6.19 -13.47
N MET A 144 -15.88 -7.01 -13.28
CA MET A 144 -15.73 -8.46 -13.31
C MET A 144 -15.24 -8.92 -14.67
N ASP A 145 -14.37 -9.94 -14.69
CA ASP A 145 -13.89 -10.54 -15.94
C ASP A 145 -15.07 -11.01 -16.83
N PRO A 146 -15.23 -10.47 -18.05
CA PRO A 146 -16.27 -10.88 -18.98
C PRO A 146 -16.22 -12.37 -19.32
N LEU A 147 -15.05 -13.00 -19.28
CA LEU A 147 -14.92 -14.44 -19.51
C LEU A 147 -15.63 -15.26 -18.44
N GLN A 148 -15.60 -14.80 -17.19
CA GLN A 148 -16.25 -15.50 -16.10
C GLN A 148 -17.76 -15.35 -16.08
N ILE A 149 -18.26 -14.21 -16.54
CA ILE A 149 -19.69 -14.03 -16.82
C ILE A 149 -20.14 -15.06 -17.86
N LYS A 150 -19.36 -15.22 -18.93
CA LYS A 150 -19.65 -16.18 -20.01
C LYS A 150 -19.56 -17.64 -19.57
N LEU A 151 -18.63 -17.96 -18.65
CA LEU A 151 -18.44 -19.32 -18.12
C LEU A 151 -19.38 -19.69 -16.97
N GLY A 152 -20.15 -18.73 -16.43
CA GLY A 152 -21.07 -18.95 -15.32
C GLY A 152 -20.39 -19.26 -13.98
N SER A 153 -19.08 -19.00 -13.83
CA SER A 153 -18.31 -19.27 -12.61
C SER A 153 -18.41 -18.16 -11.57
N PHE A 154 -18.71 -16.92 -12.00
CA PHE A 154 -18.90 -15.73 -11.15
C PHE A 154 -17.83 -15.54 -10.05
N ILE A 155 -16.56 -15.85 -10.31
CA ILE A 155 -15.48 -15.60 -9.35
C ILE A 155 -15.17 -14.09 -9.39
N PRO A 156 -15.21 -13.38 -8.25
CA PRO A 156 -15.02 -11.93 -8.21
C PRO A 156 -13.55 -11.58 -8.42
N GLN A 157 -13.13 -11.48 -9.69
CA GLN A 157 -11.81 -11.03 -10.11
C GLN A 157 -11.93 -10.27 -11.44
N THR A 158 -10.99 -9.36 -11.67
CA THR A 158 -10.87 -8.63 -12.94
C THR A 158 -10.27 -9.48 -14.04
N ALA A 159 -10.48 -9.07 -15.30
CA ALA A 159 -9.70 -9.58 -16.42
C ALA A 159 -8.20 -9.34 -16.18
N ARG A 160 -7.36 -10.27 -16.65
CA ARG A 160 -5.91 -10.11 -16.55
C ARG A 160 -5.45 -8.88 -17.34
N LEU A 161 -4.61 -8.06 -16.73
CA LEU A 161 -3.99 -6.90 -17.37
C LEU A 161 -3.10 -7.33 -18.53
N THR A 162 -2.90 -6.41 -19.49
CA THR A 162 -2.04 -6.68 -20.65
C THR A 162 -0.59 -6.85 -20.19
N GLN A 163 0.15 -7.76 -20.84
CA GLN A 163 1.56 -8.02 -20.49
C GLN A 163 2.45 -6.78 -20.64
N ALA A 164 2.03 -5.79 -21.43
CA ALA A 164 2.76 -4.54 -21.62
C ALA A 164 2.84 -3.69 -20.34
N VAL A 165 1.97 -3.93 -19.36
CA VAL A 165 1.94 -3.20 -18.08
C VAL A 165 2.67 -3.96 -16.96
N ASP A 166 3.18 -5.16 -17.23
CA ASP A 166 3.93 -5.94 -16.26
C ASP A 166 5.22 -5.19 -15.91
N LEU A 167 5.43 -4.92 -14.62
CA LEU A 167 6.66 -4.25 -14.18
C LEU A 167 7.89 -5.09 -14.59
N PRO A 168 8.92 -4.48 -15.19
CA PRO A 168 10.12 -5.19 -15.62
C PRO A 168 10.74 -5.98 -14.46
N ARG A 169 11.00 -7.27 -14.70
CA ARG A 169 11.61 -8.18 -13.72
C ARG A 169 13.13 -8.20 -13.85
N LEU A 170 13.80 -8.34 -12.70
CA LEU A 170 15.24 -8.56 -12.60
C LEU A 170 15.51 -10.06 -12.75
N ILE A 171 15.64 -10.48 -14.00
CA ILE A 171 15.88 -11.87 -14.41
C ILE A 171 17.21 -12.35 -13.80
N PRO A 172 17.29 -13.56 -13.21
CA PRO A 172 16.31 -14.67 -13.26
C PRO A 172 15.28 -14.70 -12.12
N THR A 173 15.23 -13.68 -11.26
CA THR A 173 14.38 -13.69 -10.07
C THR A 173 12.98 -13.12 -10.34
N ARG A 174 12.06 -13.34 -9.39
CA ARG A 174 10.72 -12.71 -9.39
C ARG A 174 10.74 -11.24 -8.95
N LEU A 175 11.91 -10.71 -8.61
CA LEU A 175 12.08 -9.34 -8.16
C LEU A 175 11.73 -8.39 -9.30
N HIS A 176 10.85 -7.44 -9.06
CA HIS A 176 10.40 -6.47 -10.06
C HIS A 176 10.89 -5.07 -9.74
N PHE A 177 10.88 -4.20 -10.74
CA PHE A 177 11.36 -2.82 -10.61
C PHE A 177 10.70 -2.04 -9.46
N GLY A 178 9.45 -2.39 -9.09
CA GLY A 178 8.75 -1.83 -7.93
C GLY A 178 9.53 -1.90 -6.60
N THR A 179 10.38 -2.91 -6.38
CA THR A 179 11.23 -2.99 -5.19
C THR A 179 12.30 -1.90 -5.17
N ILE A 180 12.91 -1.61 -6.33
CA ILE A 180 13.89 -0.52 -6.46
C ILE A 180 13.19 0.82 -6.19
N VAL A 181 11.99 1.00 -6.76
CA VAL A 181 11.17 2.19 -6.52
C VAL A 181 10.90 2.35 -5.02
N ALA A 182 10.56 1.28 -4.30
CA ALA A 182 10.31 1.32 -2.86
C ALA A 182 11.54 1.80 -2.06
N VAL A 183 12.74 1.29 -2.37
CA VAL A 183 13.99 1.72 -1.72
C VAL A 183 14.30 3.18 -2.03
N VAL A 184 14.13 3.61 -3.29
CA VAL A 184 14.30 5.02 -3.68
C VAL A 184 13.34 5.90 -2.88
N PHE A 185 12.05 5.53 -2.78
CA PHE A 185 11.09 6.28 -1.98
C PHE A 185 11.45 6.30 -0.49
N ALA A 186 12.05 5.25 0.06
CA ALA A 186 12.52 5.26 1.44
C ALA A 186 13.57 6.35 1.69
N ILE A 187 14.53 6.47 0.77
CA ILE A 187 15.56 7.51 0.79
C ILE A 187 14.91 8.90 0.61
N LEU A 188 13.98 9.04 -0.34
CA LEU A 188 13.27 10.30 -0.58
C LEU A 188 12.45 10.74 0.64
N VAL A 189 11.78 9.82 1.33
CA VAL A 189 11.02 10.11 2.56
C VAL A 189 11.95 10.54 3.68
N TYR A 190 13.11 9.90 3.82
CA TYR A 190 14.13 10.34 4.78
C TYR A 190 14.60 11.77 4.50
N ILE A 191 14.98 12.07 3.24
CA ILE A 191 15.40 13.40 2.83
C ILE A 191 14.27 14.40 3.04
N PHE A 192 13.03 14.05 2.66
CA PHE A 192 11.86 14.90 2.84
C PHE A 192 11.66 15.28 4.31
N LEU A 193 11.65 14.31 5.24
CA LEU A 193 11.40 14.56 6.65
C LEU A 193 12.52 15.35 7.33
N TRP A 194 13.78 15.13 6.96
CA TRP A 194 14.94 15.68 7.67
C TRP A 194 15.60 16.87 6.99
N ARG A 195 15.47 17.02 5.68
CA ARG A 195 16.15 18.07 4.89
C ARG A 195 15.20 19.11 4.30
N THR A 196 13.88 19.03 4.53
CA THR A 196 12.92 20.03 4.02
C THR A 196 12.20 20.79 5.13
N THR A 197 11.73 22.00 4.81
CA THR A 197 10.95 22.86 5.71
C THR A 197 9.57 22.27 6.01
N ILE A 198 8.94 21.59 5.05
CA ILE A 198 7.67 20.89 5.23
C ILE A 198 7.85 19.73 6.22
N GLY A 199 8.89 18.91 6.03
CA GLY A 199 9.23 17.82 6.93
C GLY A 199 9.53 18.29 8.36
N PHE A 200 10.24 19.42 8.50
CA PHE A 200 10.45 20.07 9.79
C PHE A 200 9.13 20.47 10.46
N ARG A 201 8.22 21.14 9.73
CA ARG A 201 6.91 21.56 10.27
C ARG A 201 6.05 20.37 10.70
N ILE A 202 6.03 19.29 9.92
CA ILE A 202 5.34 18.04 10.29
C ILE A 202 5.89 17.50 11.61
N ARG A 203 7.21 17.38 11.75
CA ARG A 203 7.86 16.88 12.98
C ARG A 203 7.60 17.76 14.20
N MET A 204 7.61 19.09 14.03
CA MET A 204 7.30 20.03 15.12
C MET A 204 5.88 19.85 15.65
N ILE A 205 4.91 19.63 14.76
CA ILE A 205 3.51 19.39 15.15
C ILE A 205 3.40 18.10 15.98
N GLY A 206 4.07 17.03 15.54
CA GLY A 206 4.06 15.76 16.27
C GLY A 206 4.72 15.82 17.65
N GLN A 207 5.62 16.79 17.88
CA GLN A 207 6.23 17.01 19.20
C GLN A 207 5.35 17.87 20.11
N ASN A 208 4.84 19.00 19.60
CA ASN A 208 3.98 19.87 20.39
C ASN A 208 3.09 20.75 19.48
N ILE A 209 1.78 20.46 19.51
CA ILE A 209 0.77 21.19 18.75
C ILE A 209 0.66 22.66 19.18
N GLN A 210 0.73 22.95 20.48
CA GLN A 210 0.58 24.31 21.02
C GLN A 210 1.78 25.19 20.64
N ALA A 211 3.00 24.68 20.80
CA ALA A 211 4.23 25.38 20.41
C ALA A 211 4.28 25.62 18.89
N SER A 212 3.79 24.66 18.10
CA SER A 212 3.69 24.80 16.64
C SER A 212 2.73 25.92 16.23
N ARG A 213 1.56 26.03 16.89
CA ARG A 213 0.62 27.14 16.64
C ARG A 213 1.20 28.49 17.04
N ALA A 214 1.87 28.56 18.20
CA ALA A 214 2.54 29.77 18.65
C ALA A 214 3.65 30.24 17.68
N SER A 215 4.29 29.30 17.00
CA SER A 215 5.31 29.57 15.98
C SER A 215 4.74 29.89 14.59
N GLY A 216 3.42 30.07 14.46
CA GLY A 216 2.76 30.41 13.19
C GLY A 216 2.53 29.24 12.23
N ILE A 217 2.70 27.98 12.67
CA ILE A 217 2.47 26.80 11.83
C ILE A 217 0.98 26.49 11.78
N ASN A 218 0.41 26.38 10.56
CA ASN A 218 -0.96 25.91 10.35
C ASN A 218 -1.07 24.39 10.58
N VAL A 219 -1.34 24.00 11.82
CA VAL A 219 -1.40 22.59 12.25
C VAL A 219 -2.36 21.76 11.38
N GLN A 220 -3.56 22.27 11.12
CA GLN A 220 -4.59 21.56 10.37
C GLN A 220 -4.10 21.20 8.97
N LYS A 221 -3.53 22.16 8.24
CA LYS A 221 -3.00 21.96 6.89
C LYS A 221 -1.92 20.87 6.86
N TYR A 222 -0.97 20.89 7.79
CA TYR A 222 0.12 19.92 7.80
C TYR A 222 -0.31 18.55 8.30
N MET A 223 -1.33 18.47 9.15
CA MET A 223 -1.95 17.21 9.56
C MET A 223 -2.66 16.53 8.38
N VAL A 224 -3.46 17.28 7.61
CA VAL A 224 -4.07 16.78 6.36
C VAL A 224 -2.98 16.36 5.37
N LEU A 225 -1.95 17.19 5.19
CA LEU A 225 -0.84 16.89 4.29
C LEU A 225 -0.12 15.59 4.70
N ALA A 226 0.09 15.36 6.00
CA ALA A 226 0.71 14.13 6.47
C ALA A 226 -0.13 12.89 6.11
N PHE A 227 -1.46 12.96 6.23
CA PHE A 227 -2.35 11.90 5.78
C PHE A 227 -2.31 11.72 4.26
N ILE A 228 -2.39 12.80 3.47
CA ILE A 228 -2.31 12.75 2.01
C ILE A 228 -1.00 12.08 1.57
N LEU A 229 0.15 12.49 2.12
CA LEU A 229 1.45 11.91 1.80
C LEU A 229 1.55 10.45 2.25
N SER A 230 0.97 10.12 3.41
CA SER A 230 0.90 8.76 3.92
C SER A 230 0.15 7.85 2.94
N GLY A 231 -1.08 8.23 2.59
CA GLY A 231 -1.91 7.50 1.64
C GLY A 231 -1.34 7.45 0.23
N ALA A 232 -0.66 8.51 -0.21
CA ALA A 232 0.01 8.54 -1.51
C ALA A 232 1.03 7.41 -1.66
N LEU A 233 1.87 7.23 -0.64
CA LEU A 233 2.88 6.16 -0.63
C LEU A 233 2.22 4.78 -0.54
N VAL A 234 1.21 4.63 0.31
CA VAL A 234 0.52 3.35 0.47
C VAL A 234 -0.24 2.95 -0.80
N GLY A 235 -0.93 3.90 -1.44
CA GLY A 235 -1.63 3.69 -2.71
C GLY A 235 -0.69 3.38 -3.87
N LEU A 236 0.49 4.01 -3.91
CA LEU A 236 1.56 3.65 -4.84
C LEU A 236 2.01 2.19 -4.64
N GLY A 237 2.14 1.75 -3.39
CA GLY A 237 2.42 0.34 -3.05
C GLY A 237 1.34 -0.61 -3.57
N GLY A 238 0.07 -0.23 -3.48
CA GLY A 238 -1.05 -1.01 -4.04
C GLY A 238 -1.02 -1.12 -5.57
N ALA A 239 -0.71 -0.02 -6.26
CA ALA A 239 -0.53 -0.05 -7.72
C ALA A 239 0.64 -0.96 -8.14
N ILE A 240 1.77 -0.89 -7.42
CA ILE A 240 2.93 -1.75 -7.66
C ILE A 240 2.60 -3.23 -7.45
N GLU A 241 1.82 -3.55 -6.42
CA GLU A 241 1.44 -4.94 -6.12
C GLU A 241 0.63 -5.57 -7.26
N VAL A 242 -0.31 -4.81 -7.84
CA VAL A 242 -1.09 -5.27 -9.00
C VAL A 242 -0.20 -5.43 -10.23
N LEU A 243 0.61 -4.42 -10.57
CA LEU A 243 1.41 -4.43 -11.80
C LEU A 243 2.62 -5.36 -11.75
N GLY A 244 3.12 -5.65 -10.54
CA GLY A 244 4.34 -6.44 -10.32
C GLY A 244 4.09 -7.92 -10.05
N VAL A 245 2.99 -8.26 -9.38
CA VAL A 245 2.78 -9.60 -8.80
C VAL A 245 1.50 -10.25 -9.31
N HIS A 246 0.35 -9.62 -9.08
CA HIS A 246 -0.94 -10.28 -9.29
C HIS A 246 -1.45 -10.17 -10.73
N HIS A 247 -1.18 -9.04 -11.41
CA HIS A 247 -1.63 -8.73 -12.77
C HIS A 247 -3.16 -8.77 -12.96
N ARG A 248 -3.90 -8.78 -11.85
CA ARG A 248 -5.35 -8.72 -11.68
C ARG A 248 -5.65 -8.49 -10.19
N ILE A 249 -6.87 -8.06 -9.88
CA ILE A 249 -7.42 -8.03 -8.52
C ILE A 249 -8.55 -9.04 -8.44
#